data_AF-A0A6A5W7H4-F1
#
_entry.id   AF-A0A6A5W7H4-F1
#
_cell.length_a   1.000
_cell.length_b   1.000
_cell.length_c   1.000
_cell.angle_alpha   90.00
_cell.angle_beta   90.00
_cell.angle_gamma   90.00
#
_symmetry.space_group_name_H-M   'P 1'
#
loop_
_entity.id
_entity.type
_entity.pdbx_description
1 polymer ?
#
loop_
_entity_poly.entity_id
_entity_poly.type
_entity_poly.pdbx_seq_one_letter_code
_entity_poly.pdbx_strand_id
1 'polypeptide(L)'
;MATVHDEYSGSGTSISRSTSEVPSDNPQPPTASEVEGLRRVVDHIPRRLWIVAVIGFFERASFWGITAPWQNYMQHAHEVDAAPGVLGLGQAMATRIYCAFYIFYYVTPVGFAIIADAHLGRFKTLCISSVLYVLGCGALLSTSSPGLIENEVALRGFIVALVLIGLGGGGFRALMVPFIADQYTDTRPKLKTLKSGEKVVTDRALTIQYIYNLYFWIGNVGSLSWFATTFLEMKYGFFQSYLLPSLSMVIATLLLMFGSRWYHKMPSEENALPAASKILWCAAKDGFKIEHADPAYQLENHAKRVPWGSHLVKELRHGVKACRVLVAFVIFYVCFDQMQNNLISQAGEMETRGVPNDLLPAMNQVACIVLGPLVQSVLYPFLRNRNINFKPITRITVGFGFISLAMLYAMIVQQVIYTTGPCYKHPGDCDEGSSLPNRVNVWIQAPVYVFIATGELFAYVTALEYAYDHAPKDMKTIVQAISLLIAGLGSACAMGLTPVAHDPNLVIVYACLASAMAFTAGVFWWRFRKYNKHDTPYPEEEMIPIIENAKAELSPISEDHSISDYDRITVPSPSPNLPTASDYSSSNYSGCEASSRPDTGK
;
A
#
# COMPACT_ATOMS: atom_id res chain seq x y z
N MET A 1 -78.04 -5.93 -27.97
CA MET A 1 -78.91 -5.04 -28.77
C MET A 1 -78.07 -4.55 -29.94
N ALA A 2 -78.55 -4.76 -31.15
CA ALA A 2 -77.98 -4.38 -32.46
C ALA A 2 -76.76 -5.16 -32.98
N THR A 3 -77.09 -6.00 -33.95
CA THR A 3 -76.33 -6.74 -34.98
C THR A 3 -75.78 -5.84 -36.11
N VAL A 4 -75.05 -6.48 -37.04
CA VAL A 4 -74.83 -6.20 -38.48
C VAL A 4 -73.35 -5.87 -38.78
N HIS A 5 -72.53 -6.85 -39.19
CA HIS A 5 -72.29 -7.35 -40.57
C HIS A 5 -71.73 -6.28 -41.53
N ASP A 6 -70.48 -6.44 -41.98
CA ASP A 6 -70.19 -6.63 -43.40
C ASP A 6 -68.75 -7.12 -43.64
N GLU A 7 -68.62 -7.84 -44.74
CA GLU A 7 -67.59 -8.81 -45.09
C GLU A 7 -66.90 -8.38 -46.41
N TYR A 8 -65.68 -8.90 -46.62
CA TYR A 8 -64.98 -9.14 -47.90
C TYR A 8 -63.89 -8.23 -48.50
N SER A 9 -62.85 -8.95 -48.98
CA SER A 9 -61.74 -8.65 -49.92
C SER A 9 -60.44 -8.16 -49.26
N GLY A 10 -59.47 -9.03 -48.92
CA GLY A 10 -58.54 -9.74 -49.82
C GLY A 10 -57.24 -8.91 -49.97
N SER A 11 -56.00 -9.36 -49.78
CA SER A 11 -55.37 -10.67 -49.81
C SER A 11 -53.96 -10.61 -49.19
N GLY A 12 -53.51 -11.74 -48.62
CA GLY A 12 -52.09 -12.12 -48.51
C GLY A 12 -51.30 -11.61 -47.30
N THR A 13 -50.98 -12.50 -46.35
CA THR A 13 -49.68 -13.25 -46.32
C THR A 13 -49.37 -13.71 -44.89
N SER A 14 -49.29 -15.04 -44.72
CA SER A 14 -48.69 -15.82 -43.61
C SER A 14 -48.79 -15.30 -42.16
N ILE A 15 -49.70 -15.90 -41.38
CA ILE A 15 -49.65 -15.89 -39.92
C ILE A 15 -48.51 -16.83 -39.48
N SER A 16 -47.34 -16.29 -39.14
CA SER A 16 -46.40 -16.95 -38.24
C SER A 16 -46.68 -16.49 -36.80
N ARG A 17 -46.84 -17.48 -35.92
CA ARG A 17 -47.09 -17.32 -34.48
C ARG A 17 -46.13 -16.29 -33.86
N SER A 18 -46.68 -15.25 -33.24
CA SER A 18 -45.96 -14.49 -32.22
C SER A 18 -45.74 -15.41 -31.02
N THR A 19 -44.57 -16.02 -30.93
CA THR A 19 -44.05 -16.54 -29.66
C THR A 19 -43.93 -15.36 -28.72
N SER A 20 -44.73 -15.39 -27.65
CA SER A 20 -44.62 -14.53 -26.49
C SER A 20 -43.17 -14.59 -26.01
N GLU A 21 -42.41 -13.52 -26.23
CA GLU A 21 -41.09 -13.35 -25.64
C GLU A 21 -41.27 -13.31 -24.13
N VAL A 22 -40.73 -14.34 -23.46
CA VAL A 22 -40.49 -14.33 -22.02
C VAL A 22 -39.61 -13.11 -21.74
N PRO A 23 -39.98 -12.21 -20.81
CA PRO A 23 -39.14 -11.05 -20.52
C PRO A 23 -37.79 -11.55 -20.01
N SER A 24 -36.74 -11.30 -20.78
CA SER A 24 -35.38 -11.61 -20.37
C SER A 24 -35.04 -10.74 -19.16
N ASP A 25 -34.81 -11.36 -18.02
CA ASP A 25 -34.45 -10.73 -16.73
C ASP A 25 -33.03 -10.10 -16.72
N ASN A 26 -32.50 -9.79 -17.91
CA ASN A 26 -31.25 -9.09 -18.13
C ASN A 26 -31.55 -7.79 -18.89
N PRO A 27 -31.46 -6.61 -18.24
CA PRO A 27 -31.55 -5.34 -18.95
C PRO A 27 -30.48 -5.30 -20.04
N GLN A 28 -30.88 -5.01 -21.29
CA GLN A 28 -29.92 -4.69 -22.33
C GLN A 28 -29.06 -3.50 -21.88
N PRO A 29 -27.74 -3.51 -22.16
CA PRO A 29 -26.90 -2.37 -21.84
C PRO A 29 -27.45 -1.14 -22.55
N PRO A 30 -27.57 0.01 -21.85
CA PRO A 30 -28.13 1.21 -22.44
C PRO A 30 -27.28 1.67 -23.62
N THR A 31 -27.95 2.12 -24.67
CA THR A 31 -27.33 2.60 -25.91
C THR A 31 -26.49 3.85 -25.60
N ALA A 32 -25.38 4.09 -26.31
CA ALA A 32 -24.49 5.24 -26.04
C ALA A 32 -25.25 6.59 -26.04
N SER A 33 -26.30 6.70 -26.87
CA SER A 33 -27.21 7.84 -26.94
C SER A 33 -28.16 7.98 -25.73
N GLU A 34 -28.46 6.88 -25.01
CA GLU A 34 -29.32 6.89 -23.82
C GLU A 34 -28.55 7.25 -22.55
N VAL A 35 -27.21 7.13 -22.58
CA VAL A 35 -26.29 7.41 -21.47
C VAL A 35 -25.79 8.86 -21.52
N GLU A 36 -25.85 9.50 -22.68
CA GLU A 36 -25.33 10.84 -22.92
C GLU A 36 -26.11 11.90 -22.11
N GLY A 37 -25.39 12.72 -21.34
CA GLY A 37 -25.98 13.76 -20.49
C GLY A 37 -26.61 13.30 -19.18
N LEU A 38 -26.71 11.99 -18.91
CA LEU A 38 -27.24 11.49 -17.64
C LEU A 38 -26.22 11.63 -16.51
N ARG A 39 -26.71 11.99 -15.32
CA ARG A 39 -25.89 12.07 -14.11
C ARG A 39 -25.36 10.68 -13.74
N ARG A 40 -24.06 10.60 -13.50
CA ARG A 40 -23.38 9.38 -13.03
C ARG A 40 -23.54 9.22 -11.53
N VAL A 41 -23.90 8.02 -11.08
CA VAL A 41 -24.11 7.70 -9.66
C VAL A 41 -23.42 6.40 -9.25
N VAL A 42 -23.16 6.28 -7.95
CA VAL A 42 -22.63 5.05 -7.33
C VAL A 42 -23.70 3.96 -7.40
N ASP A 43 -23.30 2.74 -7.74
CA ASP A 43 -24.19 1.57 -7.78
C ASP A 43 -24.45 1.00 -6.38
N HIS A 44 -25.40 0.06 -6.28
CA HIS A 44 -25.66 -0.69 -5.07
C HIS A 44 -24.48 -1.59 -4.70
N ILE A 45 -24.07 -1.52 -3.44
CA ILE A 45 -22.93 -2.29 -2.93
C ILE A 45 -23.41 -3.65 -2.42
N PRO A 46 -22.87 -4.76 -2.94
CA PRO A 46 -23.30 -6.09 -2.54
C PRO A 46 -22.89 -6.38 -1.09
N ARG A 47 -23.70 -7.18 -0.38
CA ARG A 47 -23.48 -7.52 1.05
C ARG A 47 -22.10 -8.11 1.33
N ARG A 48 -21.56 -8.92 0.41
CA ARG A 48 -20.21 -9.50 0.54
C ARG A 48 -19.12 -8.43 0.69
N LEU A 49 -19.28 -7.26 0.08
CA LEU A 49 -18.31 -6.18 0.17
C LEU A 49 -18.30 -5.55 1.57
N TRP A 50 -19.46 -5.41 2.20
CA TRP A 50 -19.55 -4.97 3.59
C TRP A 50 -18.85 -5.92 4.55
N ILE A 51 -18.96 -7.24 4.32
CA ILE A 51 -18.24 -8.24 5.12
C ILE A 51 -16.72 -8.08 4.94
N VAL A 52 -16.24 -7.89 3.71
CA VAL A 52 -14.82 -7.63 3.44
C VAL A 52 -14.35 -6.32 4.08
N ALA A 53 -15.16 -5.27 4.06
CA ALA A 53 -14.83 -4.03 4.76
C ALA A 53 -14.72 -4.22 6.28
N VAL A 54 -15.61 -5.02 6.89
CA VAL A 54 -15.54 -5.39 8.31
C VAL A 54 -14.30 -6.23 8.63
N ILE A 55 -13.87 -7.11 7.71
CA ILE A 55 -12.58 -7.81 7.86
C ILE A 55 -11.42 -6.79 7.93
N GLY A 56 -11.46 -5.75 7.09
CA GLY A 56 -10.50 -4.64 7.13
C GLY A 56 -10.53 -3.85 8.45
N PHE A 57 -11.72 -3.62 9.02
CA PHE A 57 -11.88 -3.02 10.35
C PHE A 57 -11.11 -3.80 11.41
N PHE A 58 -11.39 -5.10 11.51
CA PHE A 58 -10.82 -5.94 12.57
C PHE A 58 -9.32 -6.16 12.42
N GLU A 59 -8.80 -6.25 11.19
CA GLU A 59 -7.36 -6.28 10.94
C GLU A 59 -6.69 -4.98 11.38
N ARG A 60 -7.25 -3.82 11.03
CA ARG A 60 -6.71 -2.51 11.44
C ARG A 60 -6.78 -2.32 12.95
N ALA A 61 -7.87 -2.75 13.57
CA ALA A 61 -8.00 -2.78 15.01
C ALA A 61 -6.95 -3.67 15.68
N SER A 62 -6.65 -4.82 15.07
CA SER A 62 -5.59 -5.71 15.55
C SER A 62 -4.21 -5.08 15.41
N PHE A 63 -3.88 -4.51 14.25
CA PHE A 63 -2.58 -3.91 13.98
C PHE A 63 -2.26 -2.79 14.97
N TRP A 64 -3.08 -1.75 14.99
CA TRP A 64 -2.84 -0.61 15.86
C TRP A 64 -2.99 -0.97 17.34
N GLY A 65 -3.87 -1.90 17.68
CA GLY A 65 -4.04 -2.37 19.05
C GLY A 65 -2.82 -3.11 19.59
N ILE A 66 -2.14 -3.91 18.76
CA ILE A 66 -0.92 -4.63 19.15
C ILE A 66 0.29 -3.71 19.19
N THR A 67 0.45 -2.85 18.17
CA THR A 67 1.65 -2.03 18.04
C THR A 67 1.70 -0.87 19.04
N ALA A 68 0.54 -0.41 19.51
CA ALA A 68 0.44 0.75 20.41
C ALA A 68 1.24 0.58 21.72
N PRO A 69 1.07 -0.53 22.49
CA PRO A 69 1.84 -0.83 23.70
C PRO A 69 3.33 -1.11 23.51
N TRP A 70 3.83 -1.30 22.27
CA TRP A 70 5.13 -1.93 22.04
C TRP A 70 6.30 -1.14 22.61
N GLN A 71 6.28 0.20 22.49
CA GLN A 71 7.39 1.01 22.99
C GLN A 71 7.56 0.80 24.50
N ASN A 72 6.47 0.88 25.27
CA ASN A 72 6.46 0.65 26.71
C ASN A 72 6.82 -0.80 27.07
N TYR A 73 6.20 -1.78 26.39
CA TYR A 73 6.46 -3.21 26.58
C TYR A 73 7.95 -3.56 26.47
N MET A 74 8.64 -2.96 25.50
CA MET A 74 10.07 -3.18 25.27
C MET A 74 10.96 -2.34 26.18
N GLN A 75 10.60 -1.07 26.41
CA GLN A 75 11.46 -0.09 27.07
C GLN A 75 11.55 -0.32 28.58
N HIS A 76 10.41 -0.51 29.25
CA HIS A 76 10.34 -0.59 30.71
C HIS A 76 10.36 -2.03 31.20
N ALA A 77 10.87 -2.23 32.42
CA ALA A 77 10.87 -3.53 33.10
C ALA A 77 9.55 -3.75 33.84
N HIS A 78 9.22 -5.01 34.13
CA HIS A 78 7.95 -5.40 34.75
C HIS A 78 7.71 -4.82 36.16
N GLU A 79 8.78 -4.51 36.91
CA GLU A 79 8.73 -4.20 38.34
C GLU A 79 8.81 -2.69 38.68
N VAL A 80 8.79 -1.80 37.70
CA VAL A 80 8.93 -0.35 37.94
C VAL A 80 7.55 0.31 38.04
N ASP A 81 7.19 0.79 39.23
CA ASP A 81 5.87 1.38 39.56
C ASP A 81 5.46 2.62 38.73
N ALA A 82 6.36 3.21 37.96
CA ALA A 82 6.13 4.47 37.26
C ALA A 82 5.46 4.32 35.88
N ALA A 83 5.70 3.23 35.14
CA ALA A 83 5.16 3.02 33.80
C ALA A 83 5.04 1.53 33.44
N PRO A 84 4.00 1.11 32.69
CA PRO A 84 3.82 -0.29 32.31
C PRO A 84 5.02 -0.79 31.48
N GLY A 85 5.59 -1.92 31.88
CA GLY A 85 6.75 -2.52 31.20
C GLY A 85 6.79 -4.03 31.30
N VAL A 86 7.65 -4.65 30.49
CA VAL A 86 7.97 -6.08 30.58
C VAL A 86 9.47 -6.30 30.38
N LEU A 87 10.00 -6.01 29.19
CA LEU A 87 11.31 -6.53 28.77
C LEU A 87 12.52 -5.75 29.32
N GLY A 88 12.35 -4.49 29.72
CA GLY A 88 13.43 -3.68 30.29
C GLY A 88 14.65 -3.48 29.37
N LEU A 89 14.46 -3.45 28.04
CA LEU A 89 15.56 -3.34 27.07
C LEU A 89 16.13 -1.91 26.98
N GLY A 90 15.45 -0.94 27.59
CA GLY A 90 15.75 0.47 27.48
C GLY A 90 15.25 1.09 26.16
N GLN A 91 15.17 2.42 26.15
CA GLN A 91 14.56 3.18 25.06
C GLN A 91 15.24 2.94 23.71
N ALA A 92 16.57 3.03 23.66
CA ALA A 92 17.30 2.90 22.40
C ALA A 92 17.10 1.53 21.74
N MET A 93 17.06 0.44 22.53
CA MET A 93 16.83 -0.90 21.99
C MET A 93 15.37 -1.11 21.59
N ALA A 94 14.41 -0.63 22.38
CA ALA A 94 12.99 -0.64 22.02
C ALA A 94 12.76 0.05 20.67
N THR A 95 13.30 1.25 20.49
CA THR A 95 13.22 1.99 19.22
C THR A 95 13.90 1.24 18.07
N ARG A 96 15.04 0.58 18.30
CA ARG A 96 15.72 -0.24 17.27
C ARG A 96 14.84 -1.39 16.79
N ILE A 97 14.26 -2.15 17.71
CA ILE A 97 13.40 -3.29 17.40
C ILE A 97 12.14 -2.82 16.68
N TYR A 98 11.56 -1.69 17.12
CA TYR A 98 10.44 -1.05 16.45
C TYR A 98 10.74 -0.72 14.99
N CYS A 99 11.84 -0.02 14.73
CA CYS A 99 12.26 0.32 13.37
C CYS A 99 12.56 -0.93 12.55
N ALA A 100 13.21 -1.95 13.13
CA ALA A 100 13.50 -3.21 12.46
C ALA A 100 12.22 -3.94 12.01
N PHE A 101 11.19 -3.95 12.86
CA PHE A 101 9.87 -4.48 12.49
C PHE A 101 9.28 -3.71 11.30
N TYR A 102 9.32 -2.38 11.30
CA TYR A 102 8.75 -1.59 10.19
C TYR A 102 9.50 -1.77 8.88
N ILE A 103 10.83 -1.89 8.90
CA ILE A 103 11.61 -2.25 7.72
C ILE A 103 11.09 -3.57 7.14
N PHE A 104 10.94 -4.59 7.99
CA PHE A 104 10.43 -5.89 7.57
C PHE A 104 8.97 -5.84 7.08
N TYR A 105 8.10 -5.11 7.78
CA TYR A 105 6.68 -4.95 7.46
C TYR A 105 6.45 -4.18 6.15
N TYR A 106 7.33 -3.24 5.78
CA TYR A 106 7.23 -2.53 4.51
C TYR A 106 7.75 -3.34 3.31
N VAL A 107 8.69 -4.27 3.54
CA VAL A 107 9.25 -5.13 2.48
C VAL A 107 8.37 -6.34 2.18
N THR A 108 7.77 -6.95 3.22
CA THR A 108 6.97 -8.18 3.12
C THR A 108 5.81 -8.14 2.11
N PRO A 109 5.03 -7.04 1.94
CA PRO A 109 3.97 -6.96 0.93
C PRO A 109 4.44 -7.28 -0.49
N VAL A 110 5.67 -6.89 -0.85
CA VAL A 110 6.22 -7.12 -2.20
C VAL A 110 6.38 -8.62 -2.47
N GLY A 111 6.88 -9.37 -1.49
CA GLY A 111 7.02 -10.82 -1.61
C GLY A 111 5.67 -11.53 -1.72
N PHE A 112 4.69 -11.14 -0.89
CA PHE A 112 3.36 -11.73 -0.91
C PHE A 112 2.57 -11.42 -2.19
N ALA A 113 2.73 -10.21 -2.76
CA ALA A 113 2.15 -9.88 -4.06
C ALA A 113 2.66 -10.82 -5.16
N ILE A 114 3.98 -11.07 -5.20
CA ILE A 114 4.58 -12.01 -6.16
C ILE A 114 4.05 -13.43 -5.96
N ILE A 115 3.99 -13.92 -4.72
CA ILE A 115 3.50 -15.28 -4.39
C ILE A 115 2.02 -15.44 -4.77
N ALA A 116 1.20 -14.42 -4.52
CA ALA A 116 -0.22 -14.43 -4.85
C ALA A 116 -0.45 -14.52 -6.36
N ASP A 117 0.31 -13.79 -7.16
CA ASP A 117 0.08 -13.73 -8.60
C ASP A 117 0.76 -14.89 -9.35
N ALA A 118 1.91 -15.39 -8.87
CA ALA A 118 2.65 -16.44 -9.56
C ALA A 118 2.20 -17.88 -9.25
N HIS A 119 1.72 -18.15 -8.02
CA HIS A 119 1.59 -19.53 -7.56
C HIS A 119 0.27 -19.86 -6.83
N LEU A 120 -0.16 -19.04 -5.87
CA LEU A 120 -1.22 -19.44 -4.94
C LEU A 120 -2.60 -18.81 -5.23
N GLY A 121 -2.64 -17.67 -5.92
CA GLY A 121 -3.84 -16.84 -6.07
C GLY A 121 -4.09 -15.94 -4.86
N ARG A 122 -4.64 -14.74 -5.10
CA ARG A 122 -4.88 -13.68 -4.10
C ARG A 122 -5.60 -14.19 -2.85
N PHE A 123 -6.70 -14.93 -3.01
CA PHE A 123 -7.52 -15.39 -1.88
C PHE A 123 -6.79 -16.38 -0.97
N LYS A 124 -6.08 -17.37 -1.52
CA LYS A 124 -5.36 -18.37 -0.71
C LYS A 124 -4.20 -17.72 0.04
N THR A 125 -3.46 -16.85 -0.64
CA THR A 125 -2.36 -16.11 -0.02
C THR A 125 -2.86 -15.19 1.09
N LEU A 126 -4.01 -14.51 0.90
CA LEU A 126 -4.64 -13.71 1.94
C LEU A 126 -5.05 -14.56 3.16
N CYS A 127 -5.60 -15.76 2.95
CA CYS A 127 -5.93 -16.68 4.04
C CYS A 127 -4.68 -17.13 4.82
N ILE A 128 -3.62 -17.54 4.13
CA ILE A 128 -2.35 -17.92 4.78
C ILE A 128 -1.79 -16.75 5.59
N SER A 129 -1.81 -15.54 5.02
CA SER A 129 -1.35 -14.33 5.69
C SER A 129 -2.16 -14.05 6.96
N SER A 130 -3.49 -14.19 6.92
CA SER A 130 -4.35 -14.01 8.09
C SER A 130 -4.06 -15.03 9.20
N VAL A 131 -3.79 -16.30 8.85
CA VAL A 131 -3.43 -17.34 9.83
C VAL A 131 -2.07 -17.05 10.46
N LEU A 132 -1.06 -16.66 9.67
CA LEU A 132 0.24 -16.25 10.21
C LEU A 132 0.10 -15.08 11.19
N TYR A 133 -0.77 -14.12 10.88
CA TYR A 133 -1.07 -13.01 11.78
C TYR A 133 -1.68 -13.53 13.09
N VAL A 134 -2.72 -14.36 13.05
CA VAL A 134 -3.34 -14.95 14.26
C VAL A 134 -2.30 -15.71 15.10
N LEU A 135 -1.41 -16.48 14.48
CA LEU A 135 -0.34 -17.18 15.19
C LEU A 135 0.63 -16.21 15.87
N GLY A 136 0.98 -15.10 15.22
CA GLY A 136 1.79 -14.05 15.81
C GLY A 136 1.11 -13.36 17.00
N CYS A 137 -0.17 -13.02 16.87
CA CYS A 137 -0.98 -12.49 17.98
C CYS A 137 -1.06 -13.48 19.13
N GLY A 138 -1.27 -14.76 18.84
CA GLY A 138 -1.33 -15.84 19.81
C GLY A 138 -0.01 -16.04 20.56
N ALA A 139 1.13 -15.95 19.86
CA ALA A 139 2.46 -15.99 20.47
C ALA A 139 2.64 -14.83 21.46
N LEU A 140 2.34 -13.60 21.04
CA LEU A 140 2.44 -12.40 21.87
C LEU A 140 1.54 -12.48 23.11
N LEU A 141 0.28 -12.87 22.91
CA LEU A 141 -0.71 -13.01 23.98
C LEU A 141 -0.27 -14.07 25.00
N SER A 142 0.21 -15.22 24.52
CA SER A 142 0.63 -16.33 25.38
C SER A 142 1.83 -15.96 26.25
N THR A 143 2.84 -15.32 25.68
CA THR A 143 4.05 -14.91 26.42
C THR A 143 3.85 -13.67 27.28
N SER A 144 2.76 -12.93 27.08
CA SER A 144 2.38 -11.82 27.96
C SER A 144 1.47 -12.27 29.12
N SER A 145 1.18 -13.57 29.25
CA SER A 145 0.35 -14.08 30.34
C SER A 145 1.09 -14.04 31.68
N PRO A 146 0.40 -13.80 32.82
CA PRO A 146 1.04 -13.66 34.12
C PRO A 146 1.92 -14.86 34.55
N GLY A 147 1.66 -16.05 34.01
CA GLY A 147 2.45 -17.26 34.31
C GLY A 147 3.66 -17.51 33.39
N LEU A 148 3.79 -16.76 32.29
CA LEU A 148 4.86 -16.92 31.29
C LEU A 148 5.64 -15.63 31.02
N ILE A 149 5.30 -14.54 31.72
CA ILE A 149 5.91 -13.21 31.57
C ILE A 149 7.29 -13.11 32.23
N GLU A 150 8.10 -14.16 32.08
CA GLU A 150 9.52 -14.13 32.42
C GLU A 150 10.31 -13.49 31.27
N ASN A 151 11.28 -12.63 31.59
CA ASN A 151 11.99 -11.79 30.61
C ASN A 151 12.50 -12.55 29.38
N GLU A 152 13.09 -13.73 29.56
CA GLU A 152 13.62 -14.52 28.44
C GLU A 152 12.51 -15.12 27.54
N VAL A 153 11.45 -15.64 28.14
CA VAL A 153 10.33 -16.26 27.42
C VAL A 153 9.52 -15.18 26.70
N ALA A 154 9.26 -14.06 27.39
CA ALA A 154 8.60 -12.88 26.85
C ALA A 154 9.36 -12.28 25.65
N LEU A 155 10.69 -12.16 25.72
CA LEU A 155 11.51 -11.65 24.62
C LEU A 155 11.48 -12.57 23.41
N ARG A 156 11.68 -13.88 23.61
CA ARG A 156 11.66 -14.87 22.52
C ARG A 156 10.28 -14.93 21.86
N GLY A 157 9.22 -14.95 22.66
CA GLY A 157 7.83 -14.89 22.19
C GLY A 157 7.53 -13.63 21.39
N PHE A 158 8.01 -12.48 21.88
CA PHE A 158 7.88 -11.20 21.21
C PHE A 158 8.56 -11.20 19.83
N ILE A 159 9.80 -11.70 19.73
CA ILE A 159 10.52 -11.79 18.45
C ILE A 159 9.76 -12.69 17.45
N VAL A 160 9.27 -13.84 17.91
CA VAL A 160 8.44 -14.74 17.08
C VAL A 160 7.17 -14.01 16.62
N ALA A 161 6.51 -13.29 17.52
CA ALA A 161 5.33 -12.50 17.20
C ALA A 161 5.62 -11.42 16.15
N LEU A 162 6.72 -10.67 16.27
CA LEU A 162 7.11 -9.65 15.29
C LEU A 162 7.28 -10.23 13.88
N VAL A 163 7.93 -11.39 13.76
CA VAL A 163 8.11 -12.05 12.46
C VAL A 163 6.77 -12.52 11.88
N LEU A 164 5.95 -13.18 12.68
CA LEU A 164 4.66 -13.72 12.24
C LEU A 164 3.65 -12.62 11.90
N ILE A 165 3.56 -11.57 12.72
CA ILE A 165 2.74 -10.39 12.48
C ILE A 165 3.25 -9.63 11.26
N GLY A 166 4.57 -9.47 11.10
CA GLY A 166 5.16 -8.81 9.94
C GLY A 166 4.83 -9.53 8.63
N LEU A 167 4.96 -10.86 8.60
CA LEU A 167 4.57 -11.69 7.45
C LEU A 167 3.05 -11.61 7.19
N GLY A 168 2.23 -11.84 8.22
CA GLY A 168 0.79 -11.89 8.09
C GLY A 168 0.17 -10.55 7.70
N GLY A 169 0.55 -9.47 8.39
CA GLY A 169 0.12 -8.12 8.08
C GLY A 169 0.65 -7.62 6.74
N GLY A 170 1.88 -7.97 6.36
CA GLY A 170 2.45 -7.63 5.06
C GLY A 170 1.65 -8.24 3.90
N GLY A 171 1.32 -9.54 4.00
CA GLY A 171 0.48 -10.21 3.01
C GLY A 171 -0.96 -9.69 2.97
N PHE A 172 -1.54 -9.37 4.13
CA PHE A 172 -2.87 -8.75 4.20
C PHE A 172 -2.88 -7.38 3.51
N ARG A 173 -1.87 -6.54 3.78
CA ARG A 173 -1.71 -5.22 3.17
C ARG A 173 -1.54 -5.28 1.65
N ALA A 174 -0.85 -6.30 1.13
CA ALA A 174 -0.66 -6.48 -0.30
C ALA A 174 -1.96 -6.84 -1.05
N LEU A 175 -2.85 -7.62 -0.42
CA LEU A 175 -3.92 -8.33 -1.13
C LEU A 175 -5.33 -7.84 -0.81
N MET A 176 -5.54 -7.19 0.34
CA MET A 176 -6.88 -6.84 0.80
C MET A 176 -7.56 -5.77 -0.06
N VAL A 177 -6.82 -4.75 -0.50
CA VAL A 177 -7.37 -3.65 -1.32
C VAL A 177 -7.79 -4.14 -2.71
N PRO A 178 -6.99 -4.92 -3.45
CA PRO A 178 -7.47 -5.59 -4.65
C PRO A 178 -8.64 -6.53 -4.37
N PHE A 179 -8.57 -7.32 -3.29
CA PHE A 179 -9.60 -8.32 -2.98
C PHE A 179 -10.99 -7.71 -2.71
N ILE A 180 -11.08 -6.55 -2.07
CA ILE A 180 -12.38 -5.88 -1.87
C ILE A 180 -12.95 -5.33 -3.19
N ALA A 181 -12.09 -4.81 -4.07
CA ALA A 181 -12.53 -4.37 -5.40
C ALA A 181 -13.04 -5.54 -6.25
N ASP A 182 -12.37 -6.70 -6.17
CA ASP A 182 -12.76 -7.92 -6.87
C ASP A 182 -14.16 -8.42 -6.47
N GLN A 183 -14.69 -7.99 -5.32
CA GLN A 183 -16.06 -8.33 -4.90
C GLN A 183 -17.14 -7.60 -5.69
N TYR A 184 -16.80 -6.50 -6.36
CA TYR A 184 -17.71 -5.77 -7.23
C TYR A 184 -17.57 -6.29 -8.67
N THR A 185 -18.54 -7.11 -9.07
CA THR A 185 -18.51 -7.85 -10.35
C THR A 185 -19.28 -7.14 -11.48
N ASP A 186 -20.04 -6.10 -11.17
CA ASP A 186 -20.87 -5.41 -12.15
C ASP A 186 -20.01 -4.52 -13.07
N THR A 187 -19.84 -4.95 -14.31
CA THR A 187 -19.02 -4.26 -15.32
C THR A 187 -19.82 -3.36 -16.25
N ARG A 188 -21.15 -3.51 -16.30
CA ARG A 188 -22.01 -2.81 -17.25
C ARG A 188 -22.69 -1.59 -16.61
N PRO A 189 -22.69 -0.42 -17.26
CA PRO A 189 -23.48 0.72 -16.82
C PRO A 189 -24.96 0.36 -16.87
N LYS A 190 -25.69 0.63 -15.79
CA LYS A 190 -27.13 0.38 -15.67
C LYS A 190 -27.86 1.72 -15.57
N LEU A 191 -28.95 1.85 -16.31
CA LEU A 191 -29.90 2.95 -16.12
C LEU A 191 -30.69 2.68 -14.84
N LYS A 192 -30.69 3.65 -13.93
CA LYS A 192 -31.46 3.60 -12.69
C LYS A 192 -32.32 4.85 -12.63
N THR A 193 -33.57 4.70 -12.22
CA THR A 193 -34.43 5.84 -11.91
C THR A 193 -34.38 6.04 -10.40
N LEU A 194 -33.96 7.22 -9.95
CA LEU A 194 -33.93 7.59 -8.53
C LEU A 194 -35.36 7.70 -7.96
N LYS A 195 -35.48 7.71 -6.63
CA LYS A 195 -36.76 7.97 -5.95
C LYS A 195 -37.36 9.34 -6.32
N SER A 196 -36.54 10.26 -6.81
CA SER A 196 -36.92 11.56 -7.33
C SER A 196 -37.48 11.55 -8.76
N GLY A 197 -37.47 10.40 -9.46
CA GLY A 197 -37.85 10.28 -10.87
C GLY A 197 -36.73 10.60 -11.87
N GLU A 198 -35.55 11.02 -11.40
CA GLU A 198 -34.38 11.32 -12.25
C GLU A 198 -33.76 10.02 -12.80
N LYS A 199 -33.58 9.94 -14.12
CA LYS A 199 -32.80 8.86 -14.76
C LYS A 199 -31.31 9.14 -14.58
N VAL A 200 -30.58 8.15 -14.07
CA VAL A 200 -29.15 8.23 -13.79
C VAL A 200 -28.45 6.96 -14.29
N VAL A 201 -27.16 7.06 -14.56
CA VAL A 201 -26.34 5.94 -15.05
C VAL A 201 -25.37 5.52 -13.95
N THR A 202 -25.25 4.23 -13.69
CA THR A 202 -24.24 3.73 -12.76
C THR A 202 -22.85 3.73 -13.40
N ASP A 203 -21.88 4.33 -12.70
CA ASP A 203 -20.48 4.38 -13.14
C ASP A 203 -19.62 3.45 -12.27
N ARG A 204 -18.92 2.52 -12.91
CA ARG A 204 -18.02 1.57 -12.26
C ARG A 204 -16.84 2.26 -11.57
N ALA A 205 -16.22 3.24 -12.23
CA ALA A 205 -15.05 3.93 -11.68
C ALA A 205 -15.42 4.69 -10.40
N LEU A 206 -16.55 5.40 -10.43
CA LEU A 206 -17.08 6.10 -9.25
C LEU A 206 -17.44 5.12 -8.12
N THR A 207 -18.01 3.96 -8.47
CA THR A 207 -18.38 2.93 -7.47
C THR A 207 -17.15 2.29 -6.83
N ILE A 208 -16.11 1.97 -7.60
CA ILE A 208 -14.84 1.46 -7.07
C ILE A 208 -14.15 2.50 -6.18
N GLN A 209 -14.16 3.77 -6.58
CA GLN A 209 -13.62 4.85 -5.75
C GLN A 209 -14.36 4.96 -4.41
N TYR A 210 -15.69 4.89 -4.43
CA TYR A 210 -16.50 4.86 -3.22
C TYR A 210 -16.15 3.66 -2.33
N ILE A 211 -15.98 2.46 -2.91
CA ILE A 211 -15.59 1.24 -2.20
C ILE A 211 -14.25 1.42 -1.48
N TYR A 212 -13.24 1.98 -2.16
CA TYR A 212 -11.95 2.25 -1.54
C TYR A 212 -12.05 3.28 -0.42
N ASN A 213 -12.76 4.39 -0.64
CA ASN A 213 -12.97 5.41 0.39
C ASN A 213 -13.68 4.82 1.61
N LEU A 214 -14.70 3.99 1.41
CA LEU A 214 -15.40 3.28 2.47
C LEU A 214 -14.46 2.36 3.24
N TYR A 215 -13.64 1.56 2.54
CA TYR A 215 -12.68 0.65 3.15
C TYR A 215 -11.66 1.40 4.02
N PHE A 216 -11.06 2.47 3.50
CA PHE A 216 -10.11 3.28 4.26
C PHE A 216 -10.75 3.99 5.45
N TRP A 217 -11.97 4.50 5.29
CA TRP A 217 -12.71 5.11 6.38
C TRP A 217 -12.98 4.10 7.51
N ILE A 218 -13.48 2.92 7.18
CA ILE A 218 -13.70 1.83 8.14
C ILE A 218 -12.38 1.41 8.81
N GLY A 219 -11.29 1.33 8.05
CA GLY A 219 -9.95 1.03 8.58
C GLY A 219 -9.46 2.06 9.60
N ASN A 220 -9.72 3.35 9.37
CA ASN A 220 -9.41 4.44 10.32
C ASN A 220 -10.29 4.39 11.57
N VAL A 221 -11.53 3.92 11.48
CA VAL A 221 -12.33 3.64 12.69
C VAL A 221 -11.72 2.46 13.45
N GLY A 222 -11.24 1.44 12.74
CA GLY A 222 -10.52 0.31 13.35
C GLY A 222 -9.28 0.74 14.12
N SER A 223 -8.49 1.70 13.62
CA SER A 223 -7.27 2.18 14.28
C SER A 223 -7.51 2.85 15.64
N LEU A 224 -8.75 3.26 15.94
CA LEU A 224 -9.14 3.77 17.26
C LEU A 224 -9.08 2.70 18.37
N SER A 225 -8.89 1.43 18.03
CA SER A 225 -8.57 0.38 19.01
C SER A 225 -7.36 0.73 19.88
N TRP A 226 -6.45 1.56 19.37
CA TRP A 226 -5.31 2.12 20.10
C TRP A 226 -5.74 2.68 21.46
N PHE A 227 -6.81 3.48 21.52
CA PHE A 227 -7.29 4.03 22.79
C PHE A 227 -7.67 2.93 23.79
N ALA A 228 -8.36 1.90 23.31
CA ALA A 228 -8.80 0.81 24.17
C ALA A 228 -7.62 0.00 24.69
N THR A 229 -6.63 -0.31 23.85
CA THR A 229 -5.49 -1.15 24.24
C THR A 229 -4.56 -0.46 25.21
N THR A 230 -4.23 0.82 25.02
CA THR A 230 -3.36 1.56 25.96
C THR A 230 -4.01 1.77 27.33
N PHE A 231 -5.34 1.98 27.39
CA PHE A 231 -6.07 2.01 28.67
C PHE A 231 -6.16 0.63 29.33
N LEU A 232 -6.29 -0.45 28.55
CA LEU A 232 -6.27 -1.82 29.07
C LEU A 232 -4.90 -2.19 29.63
N GLU A 233 -3.82 -1.80 28.95
CA GLU A 233 -2.45 -1.94 29.43
C GLU A 233 -2.26 -1.29 30.79
N MET A 234 -2.58 0.01 30.89
CA MET A 234 -2.38 0.77 32.13
C MET A 234 -3.22 0.22 33.30
N LYS A 235 -4.42 -0.32 33.05
CA LYS A 235 -5.34 -0.77 34.13
C LYS A 235 -5.24 -2.25 34.49
N TYR A 236 -4.97 -3.11 33.51
CA TYR A 236 -5.06 -4.57 33.67
C TYR A 236 -3.81 -5.32 33.20
N GLY A 237 -2.88 -4.64 32.52
CA GLY A 237 -1.63 -5.22 32.03
C GLY A 237 -1.68 -5.65 30.55
N PHE A 238 -0.52 -6.08 30.06
CA PHE A 238 -0.31 -6.38 28.64
C PHE A 238 -1.12 -7.57 28.12
N PHE A 239 -1.41 -8.57 28.96
CA PHE A 239 -2.24 -9.71 28.53
C PHE A 239 -3.62 -9.27 28.03
N GLN A 240 -4.31 -8.43 28.81
CA GLN A 240 -5.64 -7.91 28.49
C GLN A 240 -5.57 -6.93 27.32
N SER A 241 -4.51 -6.11 27.27
CA SER A 241 -4.25 -5.21 26.13
C SER A 241 -4.11 -5.98 24.82
N TYR A 242 -3.35 -7.08 24.79
CA TYR A 242 -3.15 -7.92 23.61
C TYR A 242 -4.30 -8.89 23.31
N LEU A 243 -5.17 -9.18 24.29
CA LEU A 243 -6.33 -10.04 24.08
C LEU A 243 -7.33 -9.41 23.10
N LEU A 244 -7.63 -8.12 23.26
CA LEU A 244 -8.56 -7.38 22.41
C LEU A 244 -8.18 -7.42 20.90
N PRO A 245 -6.96 -7.06 20.50
CA PRO A 245 -6.55 -7.13 19.10
C PRO A 245 -6.38 -8.57 18.62
N SER A 246 -5.95 -9.52 19.48
CA SER A 246 -5.89 -10.94 19.11
C SER A 246 -7.27 -11.49 18.74
N LEU A 247 -8.30 -11.18 19.55
CA LEU A 247 -9.69 -11.55 19.24
C LEU A 247 -10.18 -10.88 17.96
N SER A 248 -9.82 -9.61 17.74
CA SER A 248 -10.14 -8.89 16.51
C SER A 248 -9.57 -9.61 15.28
N MET A 249 -8.29 -10.01 15.32
CA MET A 249 -7.67 -10.75 14.22
C MET A 249 -8.28 -12.14 14.00
N VAL A 250 -8.66 -12.84 15.08
CA VAL A 250 -9.40 -14.10 14.98
C VAL A 250 -10.74 -13.89 14.27
N ILE A 251 -11.52 -12.86 14.65
CA ILE A 251 -12.79 -12.54 13.98
C ILE A 251 -12.56 -12.23 12.49
N ALA A 252 -11.55 -11.42 12.15
CA ALA A 252 -11.20 -11.12 10.76
C ALA A 252 -10.91 -12.41 9.96
N THR A 253 -10.14 -13.32 10.55
CA THR A 253 -9.75 -14.60 9.93
C THR A 253 -10.94 -15.54 9.75
N LEU A 254 -11.82 -15.66 10.76
CA LEU A 254 -13.02 -16.48 10.67
C LEU A 254 -13.97 -15.96 9.58
N LEU A 255 -14.18 -14.65 9.49
CA LEU A 255 -14.99 -14.03 8.44
C LEU A 255 -14.40 -14.27 7.04
N LEU A 256 -13.08 -14.27 6.91
CA LEU A 256 -12.39 -14.56 5.66
C LEU A 256 -12.52 -16.04 5.26
N MET A 257 -12.30 -16.97 6.20
CA MET A 257 -12.31 -18.41 5.93
C MET A 257 -13.73 -18.95 5.70
N PHE A 258 -14.68 -18.61 6.57
CA PHE A 258 -16.08 -19.07 6.43
C PHE A 258 -16.80 -18.39 5.26
N GLY A 259 -16.44 -17.15 4.94
CA GLY A 259 -16.97 -16.45 3.77
C GLY A 259 -16.43 -16.96 2.43
N SER A 260 -15.52 -17.94 2.41
CA SER A 260 -14.83 -18.42 1.20
C SER A 260 -15.75 -18.89 0.06
N ARG A 261 -16.99 -19.27 0.35
CA ARG A 261 -18.01 -19.65 -0.65
C ARG A 261 -18.78 -18.46 -1.23
N TRP A 262 -18.78 -17.32 -0.54
CA TRP A 262 -19.54 -16.12 -0.92
C TRP A 262 -18.69 -15.09 -1.67
N TYR A 263 -17.37 -15.16 -1.51
CA TYR A 263 -16.45 -14.23 -2.17
C TYR A 263 -16.19 -14.60 -3.63
N HIS A 264 -16.12 -13.57 -4.46
CA HIS A 264 -15.64 -13.70 -5.82
C HIS A 264 -14.11 -13.85 -5.80
N LYS A 265 -13.60 -14.85 -6.53
CA LYS A 265 -12.18 -15.19 -6.60
C LYS A 265 -11.74 -14.99 -8.04
N MET A 266 -11.05 -13.89 -8.31
CA MET A 266 -10.48 -13.66 -9.63
C MET A 266 -9.32 -14.62 -9.90
N PRO A 267 -9.15 -15.07 -11.15
CA PRO A 267 -7.96 -15.80 -11.57
C PRO A 267 -6.71 -14.91 -11.40
N SER A 268 -5.55 -15.54 -11.25
CA SER A 268 -4.26 -14.84 -11.18
C SER A 268 -3.99 -14.09 -12.48
N GLU A 269 -3.90 -12.76 -12.42
CA GLU A 269 -3.37 -11.92 -13.48
C GLU A 269 -1.83 -11.95 -13.43
N GLU A 270 -1.18 -11.88 -14.58
CA GLU A 270 0.29 -11.87 -14.65
C GLU A 270 0.82 -10.56 -14.01
N ASN A 271 1.63 -10.69 -12.96
CA ASN A 271 2.14 -9.52 -12.25
C ASN A 271 3.29 -8.87 -13.04
N ALA A 272 3.27 -7.55 -13.18
CA ALA A 272 4.36 -6.79 -13.77
C ALA A 272 5.64 -6.79 -12.91
N LEU A 273 5.55 -7.07 -11.59
CA LEU A 273 6.67 -7.00 -10.65
C LEU A 273 7.83 -7.96 -10.97
N PRO A 274 7.63 -9.27 -11.24
CA PRO A 274 8.73 -10.17 -11.61
C PRO A 274 9.42 -9.81 -12.92
N ALA A 275 8.67 -9.30 -13.91
CA ALA A 275 9.26 -8.84 -15.17
C ALA A 275 10.07 -7.54 -14.92
N ALA A 276 9.50 -6.59 -14.19
CA ALA A 276 10.17 -5.34 -13.83
C ALA A 276 11.43 -5.56 -12.98
N SER A 277 11.43 -6.51 -12.04
CA SER A 277 12.60 -6.82 -11.23
C SER A 277 13.75 -7.38 -12.07
N LYS A 278 13.47 -8.24 -13.06
CA LYS A 278 14.46 -8.71 -14.03
C LYS A 278 15.02 -7.57 -14.90
N ILE A 279 14.15 -6.66 -15.34
CA ILE A 279 14.55 -5.47 -16.12
C ILE A 279 15.47 -4.57 -15.27
N LEU A 280 15.07 -4.26 -14.03
CA LEU A 280 15.88 -3.45 -13.10
C LEU A 280 17.22 -4.12 -12.77
N TRP A 281 17.23 -5.44 -12.61
CA TRP A 281 18.47 -6.20 -12.37
C TRP A 281 19.40 -6.15 -13.59
N CYS A 282 18.85 -6.26 -14.80
CA CYS A 282 19.61 -6.12 -16.04
C CYS A 282 20.21 -4.70 -16.14
N ALA A 283 19.39 -3.67 -15.89
CA ALA A 283 19.82 -2.28 -15.89
C ALA A 283 20.89 -1.99 -14.81
N ALA A 284 20.78 -2.59 -13.63
CA ALA A 284 21.76 -2.44 -12.55
C ALA A 284 23.13 -3.02 -12.91
N LYS A 285 23.16 -4.16 -13.62
CA LYS A 285 24.41 -4.75 -14.12
C LYS A 285 25.07 -3.91 -15.21
N ASP A 286 24.27 -3.12 -15.92
CA ASP A 286 24.68 -2.35 -17.09
C ASP A 286 24.69 -0.83 -16.81
N GLY A 287 25.19 -0.43 -15.64
CA GLY A 287 25.44 0.98 -15.31
C GLY A 287 24.23 1.81 -14.85
N PHE A 288 23.18 1.16 -14.31
CA PHE A 288 21.96 1.79 -13.77
C PHE A 288 21.12 2.58 -14.81
N LYS A 289 21.24 2.23 -16.09
CA LYS A 289 20.44 2.80 -17.17
C LYS A 289 19.35 1.82 -17.58
N ILE A 290 18.09 2.16 -17.30
CA ILE A 290 16.93 1.30 -17.65
C ILE A 290 16.86 1.08 -19.16
N GLU A 291 17.33 2.04 -19.95
CA GLU A 291 17.38 1.99 -21.41
C GLU A 291 18.25 0.82 -21.92
N HIS A 292 19.27 0.42 -21.15
CA HIS A 292 20.14 -0.69 -21.53
C HIS A 292 19.44 -2.05 -21.38
N ALA A 293 18.34 -2.13 -20.64
CA ALA A 293 17.54 -3.35 -20.56
C ALA A 293 16.60 -3.54 -21.76
N ASP A 294 16.63 -2.62 -22.74
CA ASP A 294 15.86 -2.78 -23.98
C ASP A 294 16.31 -4.04 -24.75
N PRO A 295 15.39 -4.86 -25.27
CA PRO A 295 15.72 -6.03 -26.07
C PRO A 295 16.65 -5.75 -27.25
N ALA A 296 16.49 -4.62 -27.94
CA ALA A 296 17.35 -4.24 -29.06
C ALA A 296 18.79 -3.98 -28.58
N TYR A 297 18.94 -3.24 -27.47
CA TYR A 297 20.24 -2.93 -26.89
C TYR A 297 20.96 -4.19 -26.36
N GLN A 298 20.23 -5.10 -25.70
CA GLN A 298 20.80 -6.35 -25.18
C GLN A 298 21.21 -7.31 -26.31
N LEU A 299 20.48 -7.30 -27.43
CA LEU A 299 20.84 -8.09 -28.60
C LEU A 299 22.09 -7.51 -29.29
N GLU A 300 22.19 -6.19 -29.41
CA GLU A 300 23.31 -5.51 -30.09
C GLU A 300 24.61 -5.58 -29.28
N ASN A 301 24.57 -5.28 -27.98
CA ASN A 301 25.78 -5.16 -27.16
C ASN A 301 26.17 -6.44 -26.41
N HIS A 302 25.23 -7.35 -26.18
CA HIS A 302 25.46 -8.56 -25.40
C HIS A 302 25.02 -9.85 -26.10
N ALA A 303 24.54 -9.78 -27.36
CA ALA A 303 24.02 -10.91 -28.12
C ALA A 303 22.98 -11.76 -27.36
N LYS A 304 22.24 -11.14 -26.43
CA LYS A 304 21.35 -11.82 -25.50
C LYS A 304 19.90 -11.50 -25.79
N ARG A 305 19.08 -12.53 -26.05
CA ARG A 305 17.63 -12.41 -26.11
C ARG A 305 17.05 -12.37 -24.70
N VAL A 306 16.24 -11.34 -24.43
CA VAL A 306 15.54 -11.16 -23.16
C VAL A 306 14.05 -11.50 -23.32
N PRO A 307 13.38 -11.98 -22.26
CA PRO A 307 11.99 -12.45 -22.33
C PRO A 307 10.93 -11.33 -22.25
N TRP A 308 11.32 -10.05 -22.23
CA TRP A 308 10.40 -8.90 -22.10
C TRP A 308 10.46 -8.01 -23.35
N GLY A 309 9.39 -7.26 -23.63
CA GLY A 309 9.33 -6.32 -24.76
C GLY A 309 9.84 -4.91 -24.43
N SER A 310 10.22 -4.13 -25.45
CA SER A 310 10.68 -2.74 -25.32
C SER A 310 9.63 -1.81 -24.72
N HIS A 311 8.34 -2.11 -24.92
CA HIS A 311 7.22 -1.37 -24.32
C HIS A 311 7.31 -1.32 -22.80
N LEU A 312 7.44 -2.49 -22.17
CA LEU A 312 7.50 -2.65 -20.72
C LEU A 312 8.72 -1.90 -20.12
N VAL A 313 9.84 -1.87 -20.84
CA VAL A 313 11.05 -1.12 -20.44
C VAL A 313 10.78 0.39 -20.42
N LYS A 314 10.08 0.91 -21.44
CA LYS A 314 9.69 2.32 -21.52
C LYS A 314 8.70 2.71 -20.42
N GLU A 315 7.68 1.89 -20.19
CA GLU A 315 6.70 2.12 -19.12
C GLU A 315 7.35 2.10 -17.74
N LEU A 316 8.22 1.12 -17.48
CA LEU A 316 8.96 1.01 -16.23
C LEU A 316 9.85 2.24 -16.01
N ARG A 317 10.55 2.71 -17.05
CA ARG A 317 11.36 3.92 -16.99
C ARG A 317 10.52 5.14 -16.59
N HIS A 318 9.32 5.29 -17.16
CA HIS A 318 8.40 6.37 -16.80
C HIS A 318 7.90 6.24 -15.36
N GLY A 319 7.47 5.05 -14.93
CA GLY A 319 7.03 4.80 -13.55
C GLY A 319 8.10 5.10 -12.51
N VAL A 320 9.35 4.63 -12.74
CA VAL A 320 10.49 4.93 -11.84
C VAL A 320 10.83 6.42 -11.84
N LYS A 321 10.71 7.10 -12.98
CA LYS A 321 10.93 8.56 -13.06
C LYS A 321 9.86 9.35 -12.29
N ALA A 322 8.60 8.91 -12.31
CA ALA A 322 7.53 9.50 -11.51
C ALA A 322 7.81 9.37 -10.00
N CYS A 323 8.37 8.23 -9.58
CA CYS A 323 8.72 7.97 -8.18
C CYS A 323 9.89 8.81 -7.64
N ARG A 324 10.59 9.62 -8.47
CA ARG A 324 11.72 10.45 -8.01
C ARG A 324 11.34 11.43 -6.90
N VAL A 325 10.09 11.91 -6.89
CA VAL A 325 9.60 12.81 -5.82
C VAL A 325 9.54 12.11 -4.47
N LEU A 326 9.35 10.79 -4.46
CA LEU A 326 9.20 9.99 -3.24
C LEU A 326 10.52 9.84 -2.48
N VAL A 327 11.68 9.98 -3.13
CA VAL A 327 12.98 9.87 -2.44
C VAL A 327 13.12 10.92 -1.33
N ALA A 328 12.50 12.09 -1.48
CA ALA A 328 12.48 13.12 -0.43
C ALA A 328 11.71 12.67 0.83
N PHE A 329 10.83 11.66 0.72
CA PHE A 329 10.08 11.13 1.85
C PHE A 329 10.91 10.24 2.79
N VAL A 330 12.16 9.89 2.44
CA VAL A 330 13.03 9.17 3.39
C VAL A 330 13.16 9.95 4.69
N ILE A 331 13.44 11.26 4.63
CA ILE A 331 13.55 12.13 5.82
C ILE A 331 12.18 12.35 6.48
N PHE A 332 11.11 12.43 5.69
CA PHE A 332 9.75 12.48 6.21
C PHE A 332 9.47 11.28 7.12
N TYR A 333 9.78 10.05 6.68
CA TYR A 333 9.56 8.84 7.45
C TYR A 333 10.45 8.78 8.71
N VAL A 334 11.69 9.26 8.64
CA VAL A 334 12.54 9.36 9.83
C VAL A 334 11.89 10.22 10.93
N CYS A 335 11.27 11.34 10.54
CA CYS A 335 10.55 12.23 11.46
C CYS A 335 9.20 11.66 11.88
N PHE A 336 8.47 11.04 10.95
CA PHE A 336 7.16 10.45 11.18
C PHE A 336 7.25 9.27 12.17
N ASP A 337 8.28 8.43 12.05
CA ASP A 337 8.49 7.29 12.93
C ASP A 337 8.76 7.71 14.38
N GLN A 338 9.22 8.95 14.65
CA GLN A 338 9.40 9.46 16.02
C GLN A 338 8.11 9.39 16.84
N MET A 339 6.96 9.55 16.17
CA MET A 339 5.63 9.48 16.75
C MET A 339 5.36 8.18 17.50
N GLN A 340 5.94 7.08 17.02
CA GLN A 340 5.64 5.74 17.49
C GLN A 340 6.75 5.16 18.38
N ASN A 341 7.77 5.95 18.72
CA ASN A 341 8.87 5.55 19.59
C ASN A 341 9.28 6.67 20.56
N ASN A 342 10.21 7.54 20.20
CA ASN A 342 10.82 8.53 21.09
C ASN A 342 9.81 9.55 21.61
N LEU A 343 8.75 9.88 20.87
CA LEU A 343 7.69 10.75 21.40
C LEU A 343 6.84 10.05 22.48
N ILE A 344 6.69 8.72 22.43
CA ILE A 344 6.08 7.94 23.51
C ILE A 344 6.99 7.93 24.75
N SER A 345 8.31 7.78 24.54
CA SER A 345 9.30 7.87 25.62
C SER A 345 9.30 9.25 26.27
N GLN A 346 9.33 10.32 25.47
CA GLN A 346 9.18 11.72 25.92
C GLN A 346 7.89 11.91 26.74
N ALA A 347 6.79 11.27 26.33
CA ALA A 347 5.53 11.31 27.07
C ALA A 347 5.62 10.63 28.45
N GLY A 348 6.44 9.58 28.57
CA GLY A 348 6.69 8.88 29.83
C GLY A 348 7.50 9.71 30.85
N GLU A 349 8.21 10.74 30.40
CA GLU A 349 8.98 11.64 31.27
C GLU A 349 8.12 12.75 31.90
N MET A 350 6.84 12.83 31.54
CA MET A 350 5.89 13.89 31.92
C MET A 350 4.82 13.39 32.90
N GLU A 351 4.19 14.30 33.64
CA GLU A 351 3.01 14.00 34.44
C GLU A 351 1.81 13.69 33.55
N THR A 352 1.36 12.44 33.57
CA THR A 352 0.25 11.98 32.72
C THR A 352 -1.14 12.10 33.33
N ARG A 353 -1.24 12.25 34.66
CA ARG A 353 -2.50 12.40 35.43
C ARG A 353 -3.58 11.34 35.07
N GLY A 354 -3.16 10.09 34.90
CA GLY A 354 -4.05 8.96 34.62
C GLY A 354 -4.34 8.71 33.14
N VAL A 355 -3.57 9.33 32.24
CA VAL A 355 -3.59 9.05 30.80
C VAL A 355 -2.36 8.20 30.45
N PRO A 356 -2.47 7.11 29.68
CA PRO A 356 -1.30 6.39 29.20
C PRO A 356 -0.41 7.27 28.30
N ASN A 357 0.91 7.21 28.45
CA ASN A 357 1.85 8.01 27.65
C ASN A 357 1.79 7.64 26.15
N ASP A 358 1.68 6.35 25.88
CA ASP A 358 1.55 5.73 24.57
C ASP A 358 0.15 5.90 23.94
N LEU A 359 -0.81 6.54 24.61
CA LEU A 359 -2.09 6.96 24.03
C LEU A 359 -1.93 8.17 23.10
N LEU A 360 -0.98 9.08 23.38
CA LEU A 360 -0.87 10.35 22.66
C LEU A 360 -0.67 10.24 21.15
N PRO A 361 0.06 9.24 20.59
CA PRO A 361 0.13 9.00 19.15
C PRO A 361 -1.23 8.80 18.48
N ALA A 362 -2.24 8.29 19.18
CA ALA A 362 -3.60 8.17 18.64
C ALA A 362 -4.22 9.53 18.27
N MET A 363 -3.70 10.65 18.82
CA MET A 363 -4.11 12.00 18.44
C MET A 363 -3.83 12.31 16.98
N ASN A 364 -2.83 11.67 16.35
CA ASN A 364 -2.58 11.81 14.92
C ASN A 364 -3.78 11.33 14.09
N GLN A 365 -4.33 10.16 14.44
CA GLN A 365 -5.50 9.60 13.77
C GLN A 365 -6.74 10.49 13.95
N VAL A 366 -6.97 10.98 15.17
CA VAL A 366 -8.06 11.93 15.47
C VAL A 366 -7.91 13.19 14.62
N ALA A 367 -6.69 13.76 14.57
CA ALA A 367 -6.40 14.94 13.77
C ALA A 367 -6.63 14.66 12.27
N CYS A 368 -6.20 13.53 11.73
CA CYS A 368 -6.46 13.16 10.34
C CYS A 368 -7.98 13.04 10.03
N ILE A 369 -8.76 12.42 10.91
CA ILE A 369 -10.21 12.27 10.77
C ILE A 369 -10.93 13.63 10.77
N VAL A 370 -10.48 14.58 11.59
CA VAL A 370 -11.08 15.91 11.69
C VAL A 370 -10.58 16.86 10.59
N LEU A 371 -9.27 16.91 10.35
CA LEU A 371 -8.63 17.82 9.40
C LEU A 371 -8.86 17.42 7.95
N GLY A 372 -8.99 16.12 7.63
CA GLY A 372 -9.24 15.65 6.27
C GLY A 372 -10.47 16.30 5.64
N PRO A 373 -11.67 16.15 6.24
CA PRO A 373 -12.89 16.83 5.78
C PRO A 373 -12.78 18.35 5.82
N LEU A 374 -12.14 18.93 6.84
CA LEU A 374 -11.97 20.39 6.96
C LEU A 374 -11.16 20.95 5.80
N VAL A 375 -10.06 20.30 5.43
CA VAL A 375 -9.22 20.70 4.30
C VAL A 375 -9.99 20.62 2.98
N GLN A 376 -10.76 19.54 2.79
CA GLN A 376 -11.52 19.33 1.55
C GLN A 376 -12.74 20.25 1.42
N SER A 377 -13.48 20.49 2.51
CA SER A 377 -14.74 21.25 2.50
C SER A 377 -14.59 22.74 2.78
N VAL A 378 -13.53 23.15 3.49
CA VAL A 378 -13.31 24.56 3.87
C VAL A 378 -12.07 25.12 3.17
N LEU A 379 -10.90 24.52 3.37
CA LEU A 379 -9.65 25.11 2.89
C LEU A 379 -9.56 25.15 1.35
N TYR A 380 -9.83 24.04 0.66
CA TYR A 380 -9.73 24.02 -0.81
C TYR A 380 -10.75 24.94 -1.49
N PRO A 381 -12.04 24.96 -1.10
CA PRO A 381 -12.99 25.94 -1.64
C PRO A 381 -12.57 27.38 -1.35
N PHE A 382 -12.05 27.65 -0.15
CA PHE A 382 -11.56 28.98 0.22
C PHE A 382 -10.37 29.44 -0.64
N LEU A 383 -9.38 28.57 -0.86
CA LEU A 383 -8.24 28.86 -1.73
C LEU A 383 -8.67 29.05 -3.19
N ARG A 384 -9.62 28.23 -3.66
CA ARG A 384 -10.22 28.37 -5.00
C ARG A 384 -10.96 29.69 -5.16
N ASN A 385 -11.71 30.13 -4.15
CA ASN A 385 -12.39 31.43 -4.15
C ASN A 385 -11.41 32.62 -4.19
N ARG A 386 -10.15 32.41 -3.82
CA ARG A 386 -9.06 33.40 -3.96
C ARG A 386 -8.15 33.17 -5.16
N ASN A 387 -8.55 32.30 -6.10
CA ASN A 387 -7.77 31.92 -7.29
C ASN A 387 -6.36 31.38 -6.97
N ILE A 388 -6.16 30.79 -5.78
CA ILE A 388 -4.90 30.14 -5.40
C ILE A 388 -4.98 28.67 -5.78
N ASN A 389 -4.28 28.30 -6.86
CA ASN A 389 -4.14 26.91 -7.28
C ASN A 389 -3.11 26.19 -6.39
N PHE A 390 -3.59 25.44 -5.42
CA PHE A 390 -2.73 24.69 -4.52
C PHE A 390 -2.28 23.39 -5.20
N LYS A 391 -1.14 23.45 -5.91
CA LYS A 391 -0.63 22.36 -6.76
C LYS A 391 0.08 21.24 -5.97
N PRO A 392 0.19 20.01 -6.50
CA PRO A 392 0.73 18.86 -5.77
C PRO A 392 2.11 19.09 -5.14
N ILE A 393 3.08 19.64 -5.88
CA ILE A 393 4.43 19.86 -5.32
C ILE A 393 4.41 20.92 -4.21
N THR A 394 3.56 21.94 -4.32
CA THR A 394 3.41 22.97 -3.27
C THR A 394 2.79 22.38 -2.02
N ARG A 395 1.78 21.51 -2.15
CA ARG A 395 1.18 20.78 -1.03
C ARG A 395 2.22 19.95 -0.30
N ILE A 396 3.04 19.20 -1.04
CA ILE A 396 4.11 18.38 -0.45
C ILE A 396 5.12 19.24 0.31
N THR A 397 5.58 20.37 -0.26
CA THR A 397 6.48 21.30 0.44
C THR A 397 5.86 21.85 1.73
N VAL A 398 4.58 22.24 1.71
CA VAL A 398 3.87 22.71 2.90
C VAL A 398 3.78 21.61 3.95
N GLY A 399 3.48 20.37 3.54
CA GLY A 399 3.43 19.22 4.44
C GLY A 399 4.79 18.93 5.10
N PHE A 400 5.90 18.99 4.37
CA PHE A 400 7.24 18.90 4.95
C PHE A 400 7.54 20.03 5.95
N GLY A 401 7.02 21.23 5.69
CA GLY A 401 7.07 22.34 6.65
C GLY A 401 6.37 22.00 7.97
N PHE A 402 5.18 21.39 7.92
CA PHE A 402 4.47 20.96 9.12
C PHE A 402 5.20 19.85 9.89
N ILE A 403 5.83 18.89 9.21
CA ILE A 403 6.67 17.87 9.88
C ILE A 403 7.88 18.50 10.55
N SER A 404 8.53 19.48 9.90
CA SER A 404 9.63 20.22 10.50
C SER A 404 9.18 21.00 11.74
N LEU A 405 8.02 21.66 11.69
CA LEU A 405 7.41 22.33 12.84
C LEU A 405 7.05 21.35 13.97
N ALA A 406 6.59 20.14 13.64
CA ALA A 406 6.32 19.11 14.64
C ALA A 406 7.59 18.73 15.41
N MET A 407 8.70 18.48 14.70
CA MET A 407 10.00 18.16 15.32
C MET A 407 10.58 19.35 16.09
N LEU A 408 10.40 20.57 15.59
CA LEU A 408 10.81 21.79 16.31
C LEU A 408 10.01 21.94 17.60
N TYR A 409 8.71 21.69 17.58
CA TYR A 409 7.88 21.74 18.77
C TYR A 409 8.24 20.62 19.76
N ALA A 410 8.48 19.39 19.28
CA ALA A 410 8.96 18.28 20.11
C ALA A 410 10.30 18.60 20.80
N MET A 411 11.22 19.29 20.10
CA MET A 411 12.46 19.81 20.68
C MET A 411 12.17 20.83 21.79
N ILE A 412 11.25 21.78 21.58
CA ILE A 412 10.87 22.77 22.60
C ILE A 412 10.28 22.07 23.83
N VAL A 413 9.39 21.10 23.62
CA VAL A 413 8.81 20.29 24.71
C VAL A 413 9.91 19.56 25.48
N GLN A 414 10.85 18.89 24.79
CA GLN A 414 11.97 18.22 25.45
C GLN A 414 12.83 19.21 26.27
N GLN A 415 13.08 20.39 25.73
CA GLN A 415 13.84 21.43 26.43
C GLN A 415 13.11 21.89 27.70
N VAL A 416 11.79 22.01 27.66
CA VAL A 416 10.96 22.34 28.84
C VAL A 416 11.00 21.20 29.86
N ILE A 417 10.96 19.94 29.42
CA ILE A 417 11.09 18.77 30.31
C ILE A 417 12.44 18.83 31.04
N TYR A 418 13.54 19.07 30.33
CA TYR A 418 14.88 19.11 30.92
C TYR A 418 15.16 20.31 31.83
N THR A 419 14.37 21.40 31.73
CA THR A 419 14.51 22.57 32.59
C THR A 419 13.52 22.59 33.75
N THR A 420 12.59 21.63 33.80
CA THR A 420 11.58 21.51 34.85
C THR A 420 11.96 20.38 35.83
N GLY A 421 11.89 20.65 37.14
CA GLY A 421 12.17 19.64 38.17
C GLY A 421 11.12 18.51 38.24
N PRO A 422 11.38 17.45 39.02
CA PRO A 422 12.49 17.31 39.96
C PRO A 422 13.79 16.74 39.36
N CYS A 423 13.73 16.00 38.25
CA CYS A 423 14.88 15.24 37.73
C CYS A 423 15.61 15.90 36.55
N TYR A 424 15.10 17.01 36.02
CA TYR A 424 15.74 17.80 34.95
C TYR A 424 16.16 16.93 33.77
N LYS A 425 17.48 16.78 33.53
CA LYS A 425 18.07 16.05 32.40
C LYS A 425 18.03 14.52 32.53
N HIS A 426 17.65 14.00 33.70
CA HIS A 426 17.59 12.56 33.99
C HIS A 426 16.21 12.15 34.51
N PRO A 427 15.12 12.41 33.76
CA PRO A 427 13.78 12.01 34.17
C PRO A 427 13.72 10.51 34.50
N GLY A 428 13.19 10.17 35.68
CA GLY A 428 13.10 8.78 36.17
C GLY A 428 14.35 8.23 36.89
N ASP A 429 15.49 8.94 36.86
CA ASP A 429 16.76 8.56 37.51
C ASP A 429 17.30 9.71 38.39
N CYS A 430 16.43 10.19 39.29
CA CYS A 430 16.73 11.23 40.28
C CYS A 430 17.61 10.71 41.43
N ASP A 431 18.46 11.56 42.01
CA ASP A 431 19.08 11.30 43.32
C ASP A 431 17.99 11.04 44.38
N GLU A 432 18.19 10.01 45.22
CA GLU A 432 17.25 9.43 46.21
C GLU A 432 16.15 8.48 45.69
N GLY A 433 16.44 7.66 44.66
CA GLY A 433 15.70 6.39 44.44
C GLY A 433 14.22 6.52 44.06
N SER A 434 13.76 7.73 43.75
CA SER A 434 12.39 8.00 43.31
C SER A 434 12.34 8.14 41.78
N SER A 435 11.71 7.18 41.10
CA SER A 435 11.41 7.25 39.67
C SER A 435 10.23 8.20 39.41
N LEU A 436 10.48 9.51 39.59
CA LEU A 436 9.46 10.54 39.43
C LEU A 436 9.54 11.18 38.03
N PRO A 437 8.41 11.34 37.32
CA PRO A 437 8.37 12.14 36.11
C PRO A 437 8.58 13.64 36.44
N ASN A 438 9.04 14.41 35.45
CA ASN A 438 9.13 15.85 35.58
C ASN A 438 7.74 16.49 35.58
N ARG A 439 7.61 17.63 36.29
CA ARG A 439 6.32 18.33 36.52
C ARG A 439 5.82 19.11 35.30
N VAL A 440 5.75 18.43 34.17
CA VAL A 440 5.23 18.94 32.91
C VAL A 440 3.99 18.12 32.55
N ASN A 441 2.90 18.78 32.21
CA ASN A 441 1.67 18.07 31.82
C ASN A 441 1.85 17.44 30.44
N VAL A 442 1.59 16.14 30.32
CA VAL A 442 1.74 15.35 29.08
C VAL A 442 1.01 15.96 27.86
N TRP A 443 -0.13 16.62 28.08
CA TRP A 443 -0.95 17.20 27.01
C TRP A 443 -0.27 18.36 26.27
N ILE A 444 0.82 18.92 26.80
CA ILE A 444 1.62 19.91 26.08
C ILE A 444 2.16 19.35 24.76
N GLN A 445 2.27 18.03 24.63
CA GLN A 445 2.76 17.35 23.43
C GLN A 445 1.69 17.17 22.34
N ALA A 446 0.40 17.33 22.66
CA ALA A 446 -0.70 17.13 21.71
C ALA A 446 -0.53 17.90 20.36
N PRO A 447 -0.03 19.15 20.33
CA PRO A 447 0.21 19.87 19.08
C PRO A 447 1.21 19.19 18.14
N VAL A 448 2.17 18.41 18.65
CA VAL A 448 3.13 17.65 17.82
C VAL A 448 2.38 16.75 16.86
N TYR A 449 1.44 15.97 17.38
CA TYR A 449 0.66 15.00 16.61
C TYR A 449 -0.28 15.67 15.61
N VAL A 450 -0.81 16.86 15.92
CA VAL A 450 -1.62 17.65 14.99
C VAL A 450 -0.76 18.16 13.82
N PHE A 451 0.46 18.62 14.09
CA PHE A 451 1.39 19.02 13.03
C PHE A 451 1.83 17.82 12.17
N ILE A 452 2.09 16.66 12.79
CA ILE A 452 2.39 15.41 12.04
C ILE A 452 1.22 15.04 11.13
N ALA A 453 -0.01 15.01 11.65
CA ALA A 453 -1.22 14.71 10.88
C ALA A 453 -1.44 15.68 9.71
N THR A 454 -1.21 16.97 9.95
CA THR A 454 -1.32 17.99 8.90
C THR A 454 -0.25 17.79 7.82
N GLY A 455 0.97 17.44 8.23
CA GLY A 455 2.07 17.10 7.32
C GLY A 455 1.78 15.85 6.49
N GLU A 456 1.25 14.80 7.11
CA GLU A 456 0.80 13.57 6.47
C GLU A 456 -0.27 13.86 5.40
N LEU A 457 -1.31 14.64 5.77
CA LEU A 457 -2.41 14.99 4.88
C LEU A 457 -1.95 15.75 3.62
N PHE A 458 -1.03 16.72 3.76
CA PHE A 458 -0.57 17.52 2.62
C PHE A 458 0.58 16.87 1.85
N ALA A 459 1.48 16.15 2.49
CA ALA A 459 2.62 15.53 1.84
C ALA A 459 2.33 14.11 1.39
N TYR A 460 2.06 13.19 2.31
CA TYR A 460 2.01 11.76 2.00
C TYR A 460 0.87 11.43 1.04
N VAL A 461 -0.35 11.90 1.32
CA VAL A 461 -1.52 11.65 0.47
C VAL A 461 -1.29 12.20 -0.94
N THR A 462 -0.83 13.45 -1.04
CA THR A 462 -0.57 14.10 -2.33
C THR A 462 0.57 13.44 -3.11
N ALA A 463 1.61 12.94 -2.44
CA ALA A 463 2.74 12.31 -3.12
C ALA A 463 2.35 10.97 -3.74
N LEU A 464 1.48 10.21 -3.06
CA LEU A 464 0.88 9.02 -3.65
C LEU A 464 0.00 9.41 -4.85
N GLU A 465 -0.93 10.35 -4.70
CA GLU A 465 -1.79 10.84 -5.80
C GLU A 465 -0.94 11.23 -7.03
N TYR A 466 0.09 12.05 -6.82
CA TYR A 466 1.01 12.46 -7.87
C TYR A 466 1.70 11.28 -8.55
N ALA A 467 2.24 10.33 -7.77
CA ALA A 467 2.96 9.17 -8.31
C ALA A 467 2.03 8.22 -9.07
N TYR A 468 0.77 8.07 -8.63
CA TYR A 468 -0.25 7.28 -9.31
C TYR A 468 -0.73 7.92 -10.61
N ASP A 469 -0.88 9.24 -10.65
CA ASP A 469 -1.35 9.96 -11.84
C ASP A 469 -0.29 10.05 -12.93
N HIS A 470 0.99 10.04 -12.56
CA HIS A 470 2.12 10.10 -13.50
C HIS A 470 2.68 8.74 -13.90
N ALA A 471 2.12 7.65 -13.37
CA ALA A 471 2.53 6.30 -13.71
C ALA A 471 1.56 5.65 -14.72
N PRO A 472 2.08 4.86 -15.69
CA PRO A 472 1.24 4.06 -16.56
C PRO A 472 0.29 3.13 -15.79
N LYS A 473 -0.85 2.77 -16.38
CA LYS A 473 -1.90 1.97 -15.73
C LYS A 473 -1.35 0.65 -15.19
N ASP A 474 -0.46 0.00 -15.93
CA ASP A 474 0.11 -1.32 -15.58
C ASP A 474 1.26 -1.21 -14.55
N MET A 475 1.77 0.01 -14.29
CA MET A 475 2.91 0.25 -13.40
C MET A 475 2.50 0.69 -11.98
N LYS A 476 1.20 0.83 -11.70
CA LYS A 476 0.68 1.27 -10.39
C LYS A 476 1.14 0.38 -9.23
N THR A 477 1.19 -0.93 -9.44
CA THR A 477 1.70 -1.90 -8.46
C THR A 477 3.19 -1.66 -8.15
N ILE A 478 3.98 -1.24 -9.14
CA ILE A 478 5.40 -0.91 -8.97
C ILE A 478 5.57 0.38 -8.18
N VAL A 479 4.77 1.42 -8.48
CA VAL A 479 4.76 2.67 -7.71
C VAL A 479 4.48 2.38 -6.23
N GLN A 480 3.52 1.52 -5.94
CA GLN A 480 3.21 1.12 -4.57
C GLN A 480 4.37 0.38 -3.91
N ALA A 481 5.01 -0.55 -4.63
CA ALA A 481 6.18 -1.27 -4.12
C ALA A 481 7.35 -0.31 -3.82
N ILE A 482 7.66 0.63 -4.73
CA ILE A 482 8.70 1.64 -4.51
C ILE A 482 8.35 2.52 -3.30
N SER A 483 7.08 2.93 -3.17
CA SER A 483 6.61 3.75 -2.05
C SER A 483 6.81 3.05 -0.70
N LEU A 484 6.53 1.75 -0.63
CA LEU A 484 6.76 0.94 0.57
C LEU A 484 8.26 0.76 0.85
N LEU A 485 9.08 0.51 -0.17
CA LEU A 485 10.54 0.41 0.00
C LEU A 485 11.16 1.73 0.51
N ILE A 486 10.64 2.87 0.07
CA ILE A 486 11.07 4.19 0.58
C ILE A 486 10.67 4.36 2.05
N ALA A 487 9.50 3.89 2.46
CA ALA A 487 9.09 3.88 3.85
C ALA A 487 10.04 3.00 4.69
N GLY A 488 10.35 1.80 4.23
CA GLY A 488 11.34 0.92 4.86
C GLY A 488 12.74 1.54 4.94
N LEU A 489 13.18 2.26 3.91
CA LEU A 489 14.45 2.99 3.94
C LEU A 489 14.43 4.13 4.99
N GLY A 490 13.31 4.83 5.12
CA GLY A 490 13.10 5.81 6.19
C GLY A 490 13.26 5.19 7.59
N SER A 491 12.60 4.06 7.83
CA SER A 491 12.72 3.34 9.11
C SER A 491 14.14 2.79 9.33
N ALA A 492 14.86 2.39 8.28
CA ALA A 492 16.27 1.99 8.36
C ALA A 492 17.18 3.16 8.76
N CYS A 493 16.96 4.36 8.21
CA CYS A 493 17.65 5.57 8.64
C CYS A 493 17.31 5.93 10.09
N ALA A 494 16.03 5.82 10.49
CA ALA A 494 15.61 6.06 11.87
C ALA A 494 16.27 5.07 12.85
N MET A 495 16.37 3.80 12.47
CA MET A 495 17.11 2.78 13.22
C MET A 495 18.58 3.16 13.43
N GLY A 496 19.23 3.72 12.40
CA GLY A 496 20.62 4.20 12.49
C GLY A 496 20.82 5.36 13.46
N LEU A 497 19.79 6.16 13.74
CA LEU A 497 19.83 7.28 14.69
C LEU A 497 19.60 6.85 16.15
N THR A 498 19.16 5.63 16.39
CA THR A 498 18.87 5.14 17.75
C THR A 498 20.04 5.20 18.75
N PRO A 499 21.34 5.06 18.38
CA PRO A 499 22.43 5.21 19.35
C PRO A 499 22.49 6.59 19.98
N VAL A 500 21.98 7.63 19.32
CA VAL A 500 21.95 9.01 19.83
C VAL A 500 20.59 9.42 20.36
N ALA A 501 19.55 8.60 20.18
CA ALA A 501 18.18 8.84 20.63
C ALA A 501 17.94 8.32 22.06
N HIS A 502 18.70 8.86 23.00
CA HIS A 502 18.57 8.60 24.44
C HIS A 502 18.84 9.90 25.21
N ASP A 503 18.34 10.00 26.44
CA ASP A 503 18.61 11.15 27.30
C ASP A 503 20.11 11.29 27.62
N PRO A 504 20.67 12.51 27.66
CA PRO A 504 20.01 13.82 27.50
C PRO A 504 20.01 14.35 26.05
N ASN A 505 20.32 13.51 25.05
CA ASN A 505 20.58 13.95 23.67
C ASN A 505 19.32 14.23 22.84
N LEU A 506 18.12 13.92 23.35
CA LEU A 506 16.86 14.05 22.60
C LEU A 506 16.60 15.45 22.04
N VAL A 507 16.98 16.53 22.75
CA VAL A 507 16.87 17.91 22.22
C VAL A 507 17.68 18.07 20.94
N ILE A 508 18.91 17.55 20.91
CA ILE A 508 19.79 17.63 19.73
C ILE A 508 19.22 16.78 18.60
N VAL A 509 18.71 15.58 18.90
CA VAL A 509 18.08 14.70 17.90
C VAL A 509 16.90 15.41 17.24
N TYR A 510 15.96 15.97 18.01
CA TYR A 510 14.82 16.68 17.44
C TYR A 510 15.22 17.95 16.68
N ALA A 511 16.23 18.69 17.14
CA ALA A 511 16.77 19.84 16.42
C ALA A 511 17.38 19.45 15.05
N CYS A 512 18.14 18.35 15.01
CA CYS A 512 18.70 17.80 13.78
C CYS A 512 17.60 17.34 12.82
N LEU A 513 16.56 16.65 13.32
CA LEU A 513 15.43 16.21 12.50
C LEU A 513 14.61 17.38 11.95
N ALA A 514 14.32 18.39 12.78
CA ALA A 514 13.63 19.60 12.35
C ALA A 514 14.39 20.33 11.25
N SER A 515 15.71 20.48 11.42
CA SER A 515 16.60 21.14 10.46
C SER A 515 16.74 20.34 9.16
N ALA A 516 16.92 19.02 9.26
CA ALA A 516 16.99 18.13 8.11
C ALA A 516 15.70 18.19 7.28
N MET A 517 14.54 18.14 7.94
CA MET A 517 13.25 18.23 7.24
C MET A 517 13.02 19.61 6.61
N ALA A 518 13.39 20.70 7.30
CA ALA A 518 13.33 22.06 6.73
C ALA A 518 14.24 22.20 5.49
N PHE A 519 15.46 21.67 5.57
CA PHE A 519 16.39 21.65 4.46
C PHE A 519 15.85 20.84 3.28
N THR A 520 15.33 19.62 3.54
CA THR A 520 14.68 18.79 2.52
C THR A 520 13.49 19.51 1.90
N ALA A 521 12.67 20.24 2.66
CA ALA A 521 11.56 21.04 2.11
C ALA A 521 12.05 22.12 1.13
N GLY A 522 13.11 22.85 1.49
CA GLY A 522 13.74 23.85 0.64
C GLY A 522 14.33 23.26 -0.65
N VAL A 523 15.09 22.18 -0.53
CA VAL A 523 15.68 21.46 -1.68
C VAL A 523 14.59 20.88 -2.58
N PHE A 524 13.56 20.26 -2.00
CA PHE A 524 12.44 19.69 -2.74
C PHE A 524 11.70 20.77 -3.54
N TRP A 525 11.39 21.91 -2.91
CA TRP A 525 10.78 23.04 -3.61
C TRP A 525 11.67 23.54 -4.75
N TRP A 526 12.96 23.79 -4.48
CA TRP A 526 13.89 24.28 -5.48
C TRP A 526 14.00 23.34 -6.69
N ARG A 527 14.06 22.02 -6.44
CA ARG A 527 14.25 20.99 -7.46
C ARG A 527 12.98 20.67 -8.25
N PHE A 528 11.82 20.70 -7.60
CA PHE A 528 10.56 20.20 -8.17
C PHE A 528 9.53 21.29 -8.49
N ARG A 529 9.74 22.56 -8.11
CA ARG A 529 8.81 23.67 -8.46
C ARG A 529 8.50 23.81 -9.95
N LYS A 530 9.37 23.31 -10.83
CA LYS A 530 9.15 23.33 -12.28
C LYS A 530 8.07 22.35 -12.75
N TYR A 531 7.85 21.25 -12.02
CA TYR A 531 6.81 20.27 -12.36
C TYR A 531 5.41 20.86 -12.16
N ASN A 532 5.24 21.81 -11.24
CA ASN A 532 4.01 22.60 -11.12
C ASN A 532 3.65 23.42 -12.37
N LYS A 533 4.50 23.55 -13.40
CA LYS A 533 4.17 24.29 -14.63
C LYS A 533 3.62 23.41 -15.75
N HIS A 534 3.87 22.10 -15.70
CA HIS A 534 3.49 21.14 -16.74
C HIS A 534 2.46 20.16 -16.15
N ASP A 535 1.27 20.67 -15.80
CA ASP A 535 0.11 19.82 -15.53
C ASP A 535 -0.61 19.55 -16.86
N THR A 536 0.05 18.81 -17.76
CA THR A 536 -0.70 17.96 -18.68
C THR A 536 -0.56 16.56 -18.11
N PRO A 537 -1.65 15.91 -17.65
CA PRO A 537 -1.69 14.46 -17.66
C PRO A 537 -1.14 14.02 -19.02
N TYR A 538 -0.24 13.04 -19.06
CA TYR A 538 0.27 12.53 -20.33
C TYR A 538 -0.93 12.37 -21.28
N PRO A 539 -0.96 13.06 -22.43
CA PRO A 539 -2.10 12.99 -23.31
C PRO A 539 -2.34 11.51 -23.61
N GLU A 540 -3.58 11.03 -23.44
CA GLU A 540 -3.93 9.69 -23.93
C GLU A 540 -3.49 9.54 -25.41
N GLU A 541 -3.41 10.65 -26.16
CA GLU A 541 -2.86 10.76 -27.51
C GLU A 541 -1.41 10.30 -27.71
N GLU A 542 -0.52 10.42 -26.71
CA GLU A 542 0.85 9.84 -26.81
C GLU A 542 0.89 8.34 -26.45
N MET A 543 -0.13 7.84 -25.72
CA MET A 543 -0.28 6.41 -25.43
C MET A 543 -1.03 5.67 -26.54
N ILE A 544 -1.88 6.33 -27.34
CA ILE A 544 -2.59 5.72 -28.48
C ILE A 544 -1.64 5.03 -29.47
N PRO A 545 -0.57 5.66 -29.99
CA PRO A 545 0.35 4.97 -30.90
C PRO A 545 1.11 3.85 -30.17
N ILE A 546 1.29 3.94 -28.86
CA ILE A 546 1.95 2.90 -28.06
C ILE A 546 1.05 1.68 -27.88
N ILE A 547 -0.24 1.89 -27.59
CA ILE A 547 -1.27 0.86 -27.46
C ILE A 547 -1.58 0.24 -28.84
N GLU A 548 -1.60 1.03 -29.91
CA GLU A 548 -1.75 0.53 -31.28
C GLU A 548 -0.55 -0.33 -31.69
N ASN A 549 0.68 0.10 -31.40
CA ASN A 549 1.87 -0.71 -31.66
C ASN A 549 1.90 -1.99 -30.82
N ALA A 550 1.46 -1.93 -29.55
CA ALA A 550 1.33 -3.12 -28.71
C ALA A 550 0.24 -4.08 -29.23
N LYS A 551 -0.91 -3.57 -29.71
CA LYS A 551 -1.95 -4.37 -30.35
C LYS A 551 -1.48 -4.98 -31.68
N ALA A 552 -0.63 -4.28 -32.43
CA ALA A 552 -0.02 -4.79 -33.65
C ALA A 552 1.02 -5.89 -33.38
N GLU A 553 1.74 -5.83 -32.26
CA GLU A 553 2.65 -6.91 -31.81
C GLU A 553 1.89 -8.12 -31.23
N LEU A 554 0.66 -7.92 -30.71
CA LEU A 554 -0.19 -8.98 -30.14
C LEU A 554 -1.23 -9.56 -31.11
N SER A 555 -1.37 -9.04 -32.34
CA SER A 555 -2.24 -9.66 -33.34
C SER A 555 -1.64 -11.00 -33.79
N PRO A 556 -2.38 -12.11 -33.78
CA PRO A 556 -1.90 -13.35 -34.35
C PRO A 556 -1.65 -13.12 -35.84
N ILE A 557 -0.54 -13.66 -36.35
CA ILE A 557 -0.34 -13.85 -37.79
C ILE A 557 -1.42 -14.86 -38.23
N SER A 558 -2.62 -14.37 -38.53
CA SER A 558 -3.69 -15.15 -39.16
C SER A 558 -3.69 -14.83 -40.65
N GLU A 559 -3.19 -15.80 -41.40
CA GLU A 559 -3.54 -16.18 -42.78
C GLU A 559 -4.27 -15.12 -43.63
N ASP A 560 -3.54 -14.57 -44.60
CA ASP A 560 -4.11 -14.11 -45.86
C ASP A 560 -3.16 -14.49 -47.01
N HIS A 561 -3.22 -15.77 -47.40
CA HIS A 561 -2.89 -16.15 -48.76
C HIS A 561 -4.05 -16.95 -49.34
N SER A 562 -4.92 -16.21 -50.02
CA SER A 562 -5.93 -16.68 -50.94
C SER A 562 -5.32 -17.67 -51.94
N ILE A 563 -5.90 -18.87 -51.99
CA ILE A 563 -5.75 -19.82 -53.09
C ILE A 563 -6.50 -19.24 -54.30
N SER A 564 -5.78 -18.65 -55.26
CA SER A 564 -6.15 -18.73 -56.68
C SER A 564 -4.94 -18.42 -57.56
N ASP A 565 -4.86 -19.14 -58.67
CA ASP A 565 -3.95 -18.95 -59.81
C ASP A 565 -2.49 -19.37 -59.63
N TYR A 566 -2.22 -20.66 -59.82
CA TYR A 566 -1.06 -21.10 -60.60
C TYR A 566 -1.40 -22.40 -61.33
N ASP A 567 -2.01 -22.25 -62.50
CA ASP A 567 -2.00 -23.25 -63.56
C ASP A 567 -1.39 -22.60 -64.81
N ARG A 568 -0.42 -23.30 -65.42
CA ARG A 568 0.50 -22.87 -66.51
C ARG A 568 1.74 -22.08 -66.07
N ILE A 569 2.90 -22.74 -66.13
CA ILE A 569 3.92 -22.57 -67.20
C ILE A 569 5.15 -23.45 -66.86
N THR A 570 5.30 -24.50 -67.68
CA THR A 570 6.53 -25.20 -68.14
C THR A 570 7.70 -25.50 -67.19
N VAL A 571 7.94 -26.81 -67.06
CA VAL A 571 9.19 -27.51 -66.71
C VAL A 571 10.36 -27.09 -67.62
N PRO A 572 11.58 -26.97 -67.05
CA PRO A 572 12.76 -27.56 -67.67
C PRO A 572 13.41 -28.61 -66.76
N SER A 573 13.81 -29.70 -67.41
CA SER A 573 14.48 -30.92 -66.92
C SER A 573 15.94 -30.68 -66.46
N PRO A 574 16.61 -31.69 -65.85
CA PRO A 574 17.52 -31.52 -64.72
C PRO A 574 19.01 -31.54 -65.09
N SER A 575 19.87 -31.12 -64.16
CA SER A 575 21.25 -31.61 -64.10
C SER A 575 21.71 -31.85 -62.64
N PRO A 576 22.50 -32.92 -62.41
CA PRO A 576 22.66 -33.56 -61.10
C PRO A 576 23.99 -33.18 -60.45
N ASN A 577 24.05 -33.11 -59.12
CA ASN A 577 25.28 -33.43 -58.37
C ASN A 577 25.00 -33.61 -56.86
N LEU A 578 25.11 -34.88 -56.42
CA LEU A 578 25.77 -35.34 -55.18
C LEU A 578 25.01 -35.22 -53.83
N PRO A 579 25.29 -36.10 -52.84
CA PRO A 579 24.46 -37.28 -52.59
C PRO A 579 23.79 -37.34 -51.20
N THR A 580 22.82 -38.25 -51.15
CA THR A 580 22.16 -38.93 -50.03
C THR A 580 22.82 -38.86 -48.64
N ALA A 581 22.04 -38.40 -47.65
CA ALA A 581 22.20 -38.75 -46.24
C ALA A 581 21.39 -40.02 -45.96
N SER A 582 22.07 -41.15 -45.84
CA SER A 582 21.59 -42.27 -45.04
C SER A 582 22.24 -42.19 -43.66
N ASP A 583 21.45 -42.61 -42.67
CA ASP A 583 21.90 -43.27 -41.46
C ASP A 583 21.97 -42.48 -40.12
N TYR A 584 21.20 -43.08 -39.20
CA TYR A 584 21.25 -43.07 -37.74
C TYR A 584 20.60 -41.94 -36.94
N SER A 585 19.31 -42.23 -36.69
CA SER A 585 18.67 -42.14 -35.39
C SER A 585 19.55 -42.44 -34.17
N SER A 586 19.20 -41.75 -33.09
CA SER A 586 18.95 -42.26 -31.72
C SER A 586 19.92 -41.88 -30.61
N SER A 587 19.28 -41.29 -29.59
CA SER A 587 19.47 -41.48 -28.16
C SER A 587 20.47 -40.60 -27.40
N ASN A 588 19.86 -39.87 -26.44
CA ASN A 588 20.24 -39.71 -25.03
C ASN A 588 21.66 -39.20 -24.71
N TYR A 589 21.75 -38.19 -23.85
CA TYR A 589 22.09 -38.42 -22.44
C TYR A 589 22.01 -37.13 -21.61
N SER A 590 21.49 -37.34 -20.40
CA SER A 590 21.57 -36.52 -19.21
C SER A 590 23.02 -36.27 -18.74
N GLY A 591 23.26 -35.07 -18.19
CA GLY A 591 23.84 -34.94 -16.84
C GLY A 591 25.37 -34.88 -16.67
N CYS A 592 25.75 -33.89 -15.86
CA CYS A 592 26.92 -33.79 -14.97
C CYS A 592 28.21 -33.09 -15.44
N GLU A 593 28.48 -32.01 -14.69
CA GLU A 593 29.71 -31.69 -13.95
C GLU A 593 31.01 -31.36 -14.69
N ALA A 594 31.36 -30.07 -14.56
CA ALA A 594 32.61 -29.51 -14.05
C ALA A 594 33.91 -30.34 -14.15
N SER A 595 34.89 -29.82 -14.89
CA SER A 595 36.31 -29.82 -14.48
C SER A 595 37.18 -28.92 -15.37
N SER A 596 37.76 -27.90 -14.72
CA SER A 596 39.14 -27.41 -14.74
C SER A 596 39.98 -27.19 -16.03
N ARG A 597 40.86 -26.17 -15.89
CA ARG A 597 42.20 -25.90 -16.49
C ARG A 597 42.31 -24.97 -17.72
N PRO A 598 43.50 -24.38 -18.00
CA PRO A 598 44.62 -24.01 -17.11
C PRO A 598 45.23 -22.61 -17.37
N ASP A 599 46.16 -22.25 -16.49
CA ASP A 599 47.20 -21.23 -16.61
C ASP A 599 47.97 -21.20 -17.95
N THR A 600 48.21 -19.98 -18.44
CA THR A 600 49.47 -19.47 -19.03
C THR A 600 49.44 -17.95 -18.76
N GLY A 601 50.47 -17.23 -18.31
CA GLY A 601 51.91 -17.43 -18.36
C GLY A 601 52.55 -16.26 -19.11
N LYS A 602 52.67 -15.09 -18.47
CA LYS A 602 53.80 -14.12 -18.55
C LYS A 602 53.57 -12.91 -17.64
#